data_AF-A0A101WVA3-F1
#
_entry.id   AF-A0A101WVA3-F1
#
_cell.length_a   1.000
_cell.length_b   1.000
_cell.length_c   1.000
_cell.angle_alpha   90.00
_cell.angle_beta   90.00
_cell.angle_gamma   90.00
#
_symmetry.space_group_name_H-M   'P 1'
#
loop_
_entity.id
_entity.type
_entity.pdbx_description
1 polymer ?
#
loop_
_entity_poly.entity_id
_entity_poly.type
_entity_poly.pdbx_seq_one_letter_code
_entity_poly.pdbx_strand_id
1 'polypeptide(L)' 'MVTCAMASTGFEGLGADIMLPIDLVKRLGLWPPENADIYAVRTASGVAPIYRLRDYVEVEVMVK' A
#
# COMPACT_ATOMS: atom_id res chain seq x y z
N MET A 1 -8.10 -10.75 -10.70
CA MET A 1 -7.98 -9.97 -9.46
C MET A 1 -7.06 -8.80 -9.77
N VAL A 2 -7.53 -7.56 -9.62
CA VAL A 2 -6.73 -6.35 -9.90
C VAL A 2 -6.30 -5.80 -8.55
N THR A 3 -4.99 -5.70 -8.32
CA THR A 3 -4.43 -5.06 -7.13
C THR A 3 -4.29 -3.57 -7.41
N CYS A 4 -4.84 -2.74 -6.53
CA CYS A 4 -4.72 -1.29 -6.62
C CYS A 4 -4.01 -0.75 -5.39
N ALA A 5 -3.29 0.36 -5.56
CA ALA A 5 -2.80 1.17 -4.45
C ALA A 5 -3.77 2.34 -4.20
N MET A 6 -3.77 2.83 -2.97
CA MET A 6 -4.53 4.01 -2.56
C MET A 6 -3.55 5.14 -2.28
N ALA A 7 -3.83 6.33 -2.80
CA ALA A 7 -3.03 7.54 -2.58
C ALA A 7 -3.93 8.68 -2.09
N SER A 8 -3.37 9.60 -1.31
CA SER A 8 -4.01 10.86 -0.94
C SER A 8 -3.44 11.99 -1.79
N THR A 9 -4.31 12.85 -2.33
CA THR A 9 -3.88 14.11 -2.96
C THR A 9 -3.52 15.20 -1.96
N GLY A 10 -4.00 15.09 -0.72
CA GLY A 10 -3.96 16.18 0.26
C GLY A 10 -4.92 17.34 -0.03
N PHE A 11 -5.78 17.23 -1.07
CA PHE A 11 -6.67 18.32 -1.47
C PHE A 11 -7.98 18.35 -0.68
N GLU A 12 -8.72 17.24 -0.63
CA GLU A 12 -9.98 17.13 0.11
C GLU A 12 -9.80 16.67 1.55
N GLY A 13 -8.59 16.23 1.91
CA GLY A 13 -8.23 15.78 3.25
C GLY A 13 -6.95 14.95 3.27
N LEU A 14 -6.61 14.44 4.46
CA LEU A 14 -5.44 13.60 4.68
C LEU A 14 -5.69 12.10 4.40
N GLY A 15 -6.95 11.73 4.12
CA GLY A 15 -7.32 10.35 3.76
C GLY A 15 -6.90 10.01 2.33
N ALA A 16 -6.75 8.72 2.04
CA ALA A 16 -6.52 8.26 0.67
C ALA A 16 -7.82 8.36 -0.15
N ASP A 17 -7.76 9.09 -1.26
CA ASP A 17 -8.90 9.49 -2.10
C ASP A 17 -8.77 9.03 -3.56
N ILE A 18 -7.59 8.54 -3.97
CA ILE A 18 -7.33 8.04 -5.33
C ILE A 18 -6.95 6.56 -5.32
N MET A 19 -7.65 5.77 -6.15
CA MET A 19 -7.30 4.38 -6.45
C MET A 19 -6.49 4.31 -7.75
N LEU A 20 -5.28 3.73 -7.69
CA LEU A 20 -4.39 3.59 -8.84
C LEU A 20 -4.05 2.11 -9.10
N PRO A 21 -4.05 1.64 -10.36
CA PRO A 21 -3.58 0.29 -10.67
C PRO A 21 -2.13 0.09 -10.22
N ILE A 22 -1.80 -1.02 -9.58
CA ILE A 22 -0.46 -1.23 -9.00
C ILE A 22 0.67 -1.13 -10.03
N ASP A 23 0.40 -1.51 -11.29
CA ASP A 23 1.38 -1.43 -12.37
C ASP A 23 1.69 0.01 -12.77
N LEU A 24 0.70 0.91 -12.70
CA LEU A 24 0.92 2.34 -12.92
C LEU A 24 1.78 2.92 -11.80
N VAL A 25 1.46 2.58 -10.55
CA VAL A 25 2.16 3.10 -9.37
C VAL A 25 3.64 2.67 -9.37
N LYS A 26 3.93 1.42 -9.73
CA LYS A 26 5.30 0.93 -9.93
C LYS A 26 6.04 1.68 -11.03
N ARG A 27 5.38 1.94 -12.16
CA ARG A 27 5.97 2.71 -13.27
C ARG A 27 6.28 4.16 -12.88
N LEU A 28 5.52 4.72 -11.95
CA LEU A 28 5.75 6.05 -11.39
C LEU A 28 6.79 6.06 -10.26
N GLY A 29 7.33 4.91 -9.85
CA GLY A 29 8.28 4.81 -8.74
C GLY A 29 7.66 5.08 -7.36
N LEU A 30 6.33 5.10 -7.26
CA LEU A 30 5.59 5.36 -6.02
C LEU A 30 5.35 4.09 -5.19
N TRP A 31 5.72 2.92 -5.72
CA TRP A 31 5.61 1.64 -5.05
C TRP A 31 6.83 0.77 -5.34
N PRO A 32 7.38 0.05 -4.35
CA PRO A 32 6.93 -0.01 -2.95
C PRO A 32 7.29 1.24 -2.14
N PRO A 33 6.63 1.48 -0.99
CA PRO A 33 7.01 2.54 -0.07
C PRO A 33 8.45 2.36 0.43
N GLU A 34 9.19 3.45 0.64
CA GLU A 34 10.58 3.40 1.10
C GLU A 34 10.74 2.71 2.47
N ASN A 35 9.70 2.77 3.31
CA ASN A 35 9.67 2.12 4.61
C ASN A 35 9.14 0.68 4.57
N ALA A 36 9.04 0.05 3.40
CA ALA A 36 8.55 -1.31 3.28
C ALA A 36 9.70 -2.34 3.19
N ASP A 37 9.66 -3.34 4.07
CA ASP A 37 10.36 -4.60 3.88
C ASP A 37 9.63 -5.49 2.89
N ILE A 38 10.37 -6.11 1.97
CA ILE A 38 9.79 -6.98 0.94
C ILE A 38 10.28 -8.41 1.17
N TYR A 39 9.33 -9.33 1.35
CA TYR A 39 9.59 -10.75 1.52
C TYR A 39 8.99 -11.54 0.36
N ALA A 40 9.77 -12.45 -0.20
CA ALA A 40 9.24 -13.45 -1.13
C ALA A 40 8.66 -14.61 -0.33
N VAL A 41 7.35 -14.88 -0.48
CA VAL A 41 6.69 -16.01 0.16
C VAL A 41 6.12 -16.97 -0.88
N ARG A 42 6.13 -18.27 -0.56
CA ARG A 42 5.49 -19.29 -1.39
C ARG A 42 4.03 -19.40 -1.00
N THR A 43 3.15 -19.06 -1.93
CA THR A 43 1.69 -19.23 -1.82
C THR A 43 1.25 -20.45 -2.65
N ALA A 44 -0.01 -20.86 -2.53
CA ALA A 44 -0.60 -21.90 -3.37
C ALA A 44 -0.54 -21.57 -4.87
N SER A 45 -0.50 -20.27 -5.22
CA SER A 45 -0.44 -19.78 -6.61
C SER A 45 0.97 -19.46 -7.10
N GLY A 46 2.01 -19.78 -6.31
CA GLY A 46 3.41 -19.48 -6.64
C GLY A 46 4.08 -18.51 -5.67
N VAL A 47 5.24 -17.98 -6.06
CA VAL A 47 5.99 -17.02 -5.23
C VAL A 47 5.39 -15.63 -5.40
N ALA A 48 5.02 -14.99 -4.28
CA ALA A 48 4.44 -13.66 -4.25
C ALA A 48 5.20 -12.76 -3.25
N PRO A 49 5.29 -11.44 -3.51
CA PRO A 49 5.86 -10.51 -2.55
C PRO A 49 4.84 -10.16 -1.45
N ILE A 50 5.27 -10.19 -0.20
CA ILE A 50 4.60 -9.55 0.94
C ILE A 50 5.39 -8.30 1.33
N TYR A 51 4.66 -7.21 1.56
CA TYR A 51 5.21 -5.92 1.99
C TYR A 51 4.88 -5.72 3.47
N ARG A 52 5.91 -5.49 4.29
CA ARG A 52 5.75 -5.14 5.70
C ARG A 52 6.20 -3.71 5.89
N LEU A 53 5.27 -2.82 6.22
CA LEU A 53 5.59 -1.44 6.57
C LEU A 53 6.35 -1.41 7.91
N ARG A 54 7.49 -0.72 7.94
CA ARG A 54 8.21 -0.37 9.16
C ARG A 54 7.58 0.88 9.77
N ASP A 55 7.59 0.94 11.10
CA ASP A 55 7.21 2.14 11.87
C ASP A 55 5.79 2.68 11.59
N TYR A 56 4.80 1.79 11.42
CA TYR A 56 3.39 2.20 11.36
C TYR A 56 2.72 2.10 12.73
N VAL A 57 1.89 3.08 13.05
CA VAL A 57 1.00 3.05 14.22
C VAL A 57 -0.42 3.00 13.66
N GLU A 58 -1.11 1.90 13.93
CA GLU A 58 -2.54 1.79 13.65
C GLU A 58 -3.28 2.50 14.79
N VAL A 59 -4.05 3.54 14.46
CA VAL A 59 -4.78 4.35 15.46
C VAL A 59 -6.26 4.31 15.10
N GLU A 60 -7.09 3.91 16.04
CA GLU A 60 -8.55 3.92 15.92
C GLU A 60 -9.13 4.89 16.96
N VAL A 61 -10.01 5.80 16.53
CA VAL A 61 -10.70 6.71 17.43
C VAL A 61 -11.99 6.04 17.91
N MET A 62 -11.98 5.54 19.14
CA MET A 62 -13.19 5.06 19.80
C MET A 62 -14.02 6.26 20.29
N VAL A 63 -15.09 6.58 19.56
CA VAL A 63 -16.10 7.55 20.02
C VAL A 63 -17.03 6.83 20.98
N LYS A 64 -17.21 7.38 22.19
CA LYS A 64 -18.12 6.87 23.22
C LYS A 64 -19.51 7.46 23.08
#